data_AF-A0A1X7SP59-F1
#
_entry.id   AF-A0A1X7SP59-F1
#
_cell.length_a   1.000
_cell.length_b   1.000
_cell.length_c   1.000
_cell.angle_alpha   90.00
_cell.angle_beta   90.00
_cell.angle_gamma   90.00
#
_symmetry.space_group_name_H-M   'P 1'
#
loop_
_entity.id
_entity.type
_entity.pdbx_description
1 polymer ?
#
loop_
_entity_poly.entity_id
_entity_poly.type
_entity_poly.pdbx_seq_one_letter_code
_entity_poly.pdbx_strand_id
1 'polypeptide(L)' 'MDTFLCGANNQKWDIKELMEYCRPDHGYTHDSQAIQFLFRVLSSYSTTEQRQFIQFVTGSPRLPVG' A
#
# COMPACT_ATOMS: atom_id res chain seq x y z
N MET A 1 -8.55 19.31 18.73
CA MET A 1 -9.10 18.35 17.75
C MET A 1 -8.06 18.18 16.64
N ASP A 2 -7.02 17.42 17.01
CA ASP A 2 -6.23 16.48 16.20
C ASP A 2 -5.95 16.81 14.73
N THR A 3 -5.23 17.90 14.46
CA THR A 3 -4.69 18.22 13.11
C THR A 3 -3.17 18.04 13.02
N PHE A 4 -2.58 17.12 13.80
CA PHE A 4 -1.11 17.04 13.93
C PHE A 4 -0.46 15.69 13.63
N LEU A 5 -1.19 14.72 13.09
CA LEU A 5 -0.62 13.44 12.60
C LEU A 5 -0.82 13.24 11.09
N CYS A 6 -0.88 14.33 10.31
CA CYS A 6 -0.86 14.26 8.85
C CYS A 6 0.57 14.42 8.29
N GLY A 7 1.57 14.01 9.07
CA GLY A 7 2.99 14.10 8.75
C GLY A 7 3.64 12.73 8.75
N ALA A 8 3.34 11.92 7.74
CA ALA A 8 4.21 10.83 7.32
C ALA A 8 3.94 10.62 5.83
N ASN A 9 4.70 11.39 5.03
CA ASN A 9 5.03 11.19 3.63
C ASN A 9 3.83 11.04 2.68
N ASN A 10 3.63 12.07 1.86
CA ASN A 10 2.76 12.03 0.68
C ASN A 10 3.38 11.13 -0.41
N GLN A 11 3.81 9.93 -0.02
CA GLN A 11 4.52 8.98 -0.86
C GLN A 11 3.48 8.26 -1.71
N LYS A 12 3.40 8.70 -2.96
CA LYS A 12 2.53 8.08 -3.94
C LYS A 12 3.09 6.69 -4.24
N TRP A 13 2.33 5.64 -3.91
CA TRP A 13 2.70 4.27 -4.28
C TRP A 13 2.86 4.17 -5.78
N ASP A 14 4.09 3.97 -6.24
CA ASP A 14 4.35 3.50 -7.60
C ASP A 14 4.59 1.98 -7.59
N ILE A 15 4.56 1.38 -8.78
CA ILE A 15 4.70 -0.08 -8.89
C ILE A 15 6.06 -0.56 -8.36
N LYS A 16 7.11 0.27 -8.46
CA LYS A 16 8.46 -0.10 -8.00
C LYS A 16 8.51 -0.18 -6.48
N GLU A 17 7.95 0.81 -5.79
CA GLU A 17 7.84 0.81 -4.33
C GLU A 17 6.98 -0.37 -3.84
N LEU A 18 5.85 -0.64 -4.50
CA LEU A 18 4.99 -1.78 -4.15
C LEU A 18 5.73 -3.12 -4.32
N MET A 19 6.58 -3.27 -5.34
CA MET A 19 7.44 -4.45 -5.49
C MET A 19 8.51 -4.56 -4.40
N GLU A 20 9.00 -3.45 -3.88
CA GLU A 20 10.02 -3.45 -2.81
C GLU A 20 9.41 -3.85 -1.45
N TYR A 21 8.20 -3.37 -1.16
CA TYR A 21 7.56 -3.55 0.15
C TYR A 21 6.61 -4.75 0.25
N CYS A 22 6.09 -5.26 -0.87
CA CYS A 22 5.20 -6.43 -0.85
C CYS A 22 5.98 -7.72 -1.13
N ARG A 23 5.74 -8.75 -0.32
CA ARG A 23 6.28 -10.09 -0.50
C ARG A 23 5.14 -11.02 -0.89
N PRO A 24 4.97 -11.39 -2.17
CA PRO A 24 4.00 -12.40 -2.58
C PRO A 24 4.28 -13.73 -1.88
N ASP A 25 3.23 -14.46 -1.50
CA ASP A 25 3.32 -15.75 -0.80
C ASP A 25 2.33 -16.75 -1.42
N HIS A 26 2.36 -18.00 -0.97
CA HIS A 26 1.46 -19.10 -1.38
C HIS A 26 1.44 -19.38 -2.89
N GLY A 27 2.61 -19.31 -3.52
CA GLY A 27 2.78 -19.61 -4.95
C GLY A 27 2.59 -18.41 -5.88
N TYR A 28 2.27 -17.23 -5.36
CA TYR A 28 2.37 -15.98 -6.12
C TYR A 28 3.81 -15.48 -6.17
N THR A 29 4.14 -14.78 -7.26
CA THR A 29 5.42 -14.09 -7.47
C THR A 29 5.14 -12.68 -7.99
N HIS A 30 6.15 -11.82 -8.06
CA HIS A 30 6.00 -10.49 -8.65
C HIS A 30 5.62 -10.54 -10.16
N ASP A 31 5.91 -11.66 -10.83
CA ASP A 31 5.55 -11.88 -12.23
C ASP A 31 4.13 -12.46 -12.40
N SER A 32 3.48 -12.86 -11.30
CA SER A 32 2.10 -13.33 -11.36
C SER A 32 1.17 -12.22 -11.86
N GLN A 33 0.36 -12.54 -12.88
CA GLN A 33 -0.58 -11.59 -13.46
C GLN A 33 -1.50 -10.94 -12.41
N ALA A 34 -1.95 -11.72 -11.42
CA ALA A 34 -2.77 -11.22 -10.32
C ALA A 34 -2.04 -10.14 -9.47
N ILE A 35 -0.75 -10.34 -9.19
CA ILE A 35 0.07 -9.39 -8.42
C ILE A 35 0.32 -8.12 -9.24
N GLN A 36 0.61 -8.26 -10.53
CA GLN A 36 0.77 -7.11 -11.43
C GLN A 36 -0.52 -6.28 -11.54
N PHE A 37 -1.69 -6.94 -11.60
CA PHE A 37 -2.98 -6.25 -11.58
C PHE A 37 -3.22 -5.53 -10.25
N LEU A 38 -2.95 -6.19 -9.12
CA LEU A 38 -3.08 -5.57 -7.81
C LEU A 38 -2.22 -4.31 -7.71
N PHE A 39 -0.95 -4.37 -8.11
CA PHE A 39 -0.07 -3.20 -8.05
C PHE A 39 -0.51 -2.07 -8.98
N ARG A 40 -1.04 -2.37 -10.16
CA ARG A 40 -1.64 -1.34 -11.04
C ARG A 40 -2.79 -0.63 -10.34
N VAL A 41 -3.71 -1.38 -9.73
CA VAL A 41 -4.83 -0.79 -8.99
C VAL A 41 -4.33 0.06 -7.82
N LEU A 42 -3.44 -0.48 -6.98
CA LEU A 42 -2.89 0.23 -5.83
C LEU A 42 -2.10 1.49 -6.23
N SER A 43 -1.39 1.46 -7.36
CA SER A 43 -0.67 2.64 -7.88
C SER A 43 -1.58 3.75 -8.40
N SER A 44 -2.86 3.43 -8.66
CA SER A 44 -3.87 4.40 -9.08
C SER A 44 -4.60 5.05 -7.89
N TYR A 45 -4.44 4.51 -6.68
CA TYR A 45 -5.11 5.01 -5.49
C TYR A 45 -4.60 6.39 -5.09
N SER A 46 -5.54 7.24 -4.70
CA SER A 46 -5.27 8.45 -3.95
C SER A 46 -4.70 8.12 -2.56
N THR A 47 -4.05 9.09 -1.93
CA THR A 47 -3.52 8.95 -0.56
C THR A 47 -4.59 8.50 0.45
N THR A 48 -5.85 8.90 0.26
CA THR A 48 -6.97 8.48 1.10
C THR A 48 -7.30 7.00 0.91
N GLU A 49 -7.41 6.53 -0.33
CA GLU A 49 -7.70 5.13 -0.66
C GLU A 49 -6.56 4.20 -0.21
N GLN A 50 -5.31 4.65 -0.31
CA GLN A 50 -4.16 3.92 0.23
C GLN A 50 -4.29 3.68 1.74
N ARG A 51 -4.65 4.73 2.51
CA ARG A 51 -4.87 4.60 3.97
C ARG A 51 -6.02 3.66 4.29
N GLN A 52 -7.13 3.77 3.55
CA GLN A 52 -8.27 2.87 3.71
C GLN A 52 -7.90 1.43 3.40
N PHE A 53 -7.09 1.19 2.36
CA PHE A 53 -6.59 -0.14 2.02
C PHE A 53 -5.72 -0.71 3.13
N ILE A 54 -4.76 0.05 3.66
CA ILE A 54 -3.94 -0.38 4.80
C ILE A 54 -4.81 -0.72 6.01
N GLN A 55 -5.80 0.12 6.32
CA GLN A 55 -6.74 -0.15 7.41
C GLN A 55 -7.56 -1.42 7.16
N PHE A 56 -7.98 -1.66 5.93
CA PHE A 56 -8.72 -2.86 5.55
C PHE A 56 -7.88 -4.12 5.73
N VAL A 57 -6.61 -4.13 5.30
CA VAL A 57 -5.76 -5.33 5.38
C VAL A 57 -5.12 -5.54 6.76
N THR A 58 -4.84 -4.49 7.52
CA THR A 58 -4.14 -4.59 8.82
C THR A 58 -5.05 -4.38 10.04
N GLY A 59 -6.28 -3.89 9.85
CA GLY A 59 -7.16 -3.45 10.94
C GLY A 59 -6.71 -2.14 11.62
N SER A 60 -5.58 -1.54 11.22
CA SER A 60 -5.04 -0.30 11.76
C SER A 60 -4.93 0.77 10.66
N PRO A 61 -5.35 2.02 10.90
CA PRO A 61 -5.19 3.11 9.93
C PRO A 61 -3.73 3.59 9.79
N ARG A 62 -2.80 3.00 10.54
CA ARG A 62 -1.36 3.32 10.52
C ARG A 62 -0.58 2.12 10.01
N LEU A 63 0.28 2.36 9.02
CA LEU A 63 1.37 1.45 8.69
C LEU A 63 2.23 1.25 9.95
N PRO A 64 2.69 0.02 10.25
CA PRO A 64 3.68 -0.16 11.30
C PRO A 64 4.89 0.72 10.98
N VAL A 65 5.30 1.53 11.94
CA VAL A 65 6.57 2.26 11.86
C VAL A 65 7.68 1.23 12.02
N GLY A 66 8.29 0.84 10.90
CA GLY A 66 9.44 -0.05 10.81
C GLY A 66 10.47 0.57 9.89
#